data_AF-A0A0F8YFX6-F1
#
_entry.id   AF-A0A0F8YFX6-F1
#
_cell.length_a   1.000
_cell.length_b   1.000
_cell.length_c   1.000
_cell.angle_alpha   90.00
_cell.angle_beta   90.00
_cell.angle_gamma   90.00
#
_symmetry.space_group_name_H-M   'P 1'
#
loop_
_entity.id
_entity.type
_entity.pdbx_description
1 polymer ?
#
loop_
_entity_poly.entity_id
_entity_poly.type
_entity_poly.pdbx_seq_one_letter_code
_entity_poly.pdbx_strand_id
1 'polypeptide(L)'
;MAPYNYIEYKSDTLPVRYMPMSTNWTKPIMWAKEGQYGWISKEQVQNIYRRWMDLTKQQKGYTKDKPLALAFHWSEVQILDPITVKLVRETSPQG
;
A
#
# COMPACT_ATOMS: atom_id res chain seq x y z
N MET A 1 2.70 -2.75 18.50
CA MET A 1 2.03 -2.77 17.17
C MET A 1 2.94 -2.06 16.18
N ALA A 2 3.24 -2.66 15.02
CA ALA A 2 4.09 -2.04 14.00
C ALA A 2 3.47 -0.72 13.47
N PRO A 3 4.24 0.36 13.25
CA PRO A 3 3.72 1.67 12.84
C PRO A 3 3.41 1.79 11.33
N TYR A 4 3.85 0.83 10.51
CA TYR A 4 3.57 0.76 9.07
C TYR A 4 3.30 -0.69 8.64
N ASN A 5 2.73 -0.87 7.46
CA ASN A 5 2.68 -2.17 6.79
C ASN A 5 3.92 -2.31 5.90
N TYR A 6 4.65 -3.41 6.00
CA TYR A 6 5.76 -3.70 5.09
C TYR A 6 5.28 -4.61 3.96
N ILE A 7 5.60 -4.24 2.72
CA ILE A 7 5.25 -5.02 1.53
C ILE A 7 6.48 -5.12 0.63
N GLU A 8 6.83 -6.34 0.24
CA GLU A 8 7.80 -6.58 -0.81
C GLU A 8 7.07 -6.93 -2.11
N TYR A 9 7.27 -6.13 -3.16
CA TYR A 9 6.64 -6.38 -4.45
C TYR A 9 7.50 -5.82 -5.58
N LYS A 10 7.80 -6.65 -6.57
CA LYS A 10 8.80 -6.35 -7.62
C LYS A 10 8.26 -5.51 -8.78
N SER A 11 6.95 -5.39 -8.92
CA SER A 11 6.32 -4.63 -10.01
C SER A 11 6.40 -3.12 -9.78
N ASP A 12 6.17 -2.31 -10.82
CA ASP A 12 5.94 -0.86 -10.70
C ASP A 12 4.54 -0.50 -10.24
N THR A 13 3.65 -1.48 -10.16
CA THR A 13 2.24 -1.28 -9.81
C THR A 13 1.86 -2.29 -8.76
N LEU A 14 1.55 -1.82 -7.55
CA LEU A 14 1.12 -2.65 -6.43
C LEU A 14 -0.42 -2.71 -6.39
N PRO A 15 -1.05 -3.81 -6.86
CA PRO A 15 -2.49 -3.86 -6.99
C PRO A 15 -3.15 -4.04 -5.63
N VAL A 16 -4.12 -3.18 -5.32
CA VAL A 16 -4.85 -3.15 -4.04
C VAL A 16 -5.57 -4.48 -3.77
N ARG A 17 -6.05 -5.15 -4.83
CA ARG A 17 -6.73 -6.46 -4.74
C ARG A 17 -5.85 -7.59 -4.19
N TYR A 18 -4.53 -7.44 -4.26
CA TYR A 18 -3.57 -8.43 -3.74
C TYR A 18 -2.97 -8.01 -2.40
N MET A 19 -3.41 -6.89 -1.83
CA MET A 19 -3.02 -6.54 -0.47
C MET A 19 -3.60 -7.57 0.50
N PRO A 20 -2.80 -8.04 1.48
CA PRO A 20 -3.30 -8.92 2.52
C PRO A 20 -4.57 -8.36 3.16
N MET A 21 -5.56 -9.20 3.48
CA MET A 21 -6.74 -8.74 4.24
C MET A 21 -6.36 -8.18 5.62
N SER A 22 -5.20 -8.58 6.14
CA SER A 22 -4.57 -8.05 7.36
C SER A 22 -3.92 -6.68 7.18
N THR A 23 -3.86 -6.14 5.96
CA THR A 23 -3.33 -4.80 5.72
C THR A 23 -4.16 -3.80 6.49
N ASN A 24 -3.52 -3.16 7.46
CA ASN A 24 -4.19 -2.13 8.21
C ASN A 24 -4.21 -0.84 7.36
N TRP A 25 -5.33 -0.58 6.70
CA TRP A 25 -5.58 0.60 5.85
C TRP A 25 -5.52 1.95 6.58
N THR A 26 -5.26 1.94 7.89
CA THR A 26 -5.03 3.16 8.69
C THR A 26 -3.56 3.48 8.90
N LYS A 27 -2.66 2.65 8.35
CA LYS A 27 -1.20 2.81 8.46
C LYS A 27 -0.57 3.07 7.09
N PRO A 28 0.56 3.79 7.05
CA PRO A 28 1.37 3.91 5.85
C PRO A 28 1.92 2.55 5.41
N ILE A 29 2.38 2.46 4.17
CA ILE A 29 3.03 1.28 3.61
C ILE A 29 4.47 1.61 3.28
N MET A 30 5.41 0.80 3.77
CA MET A 30 6.76 0.74 3.26
C MET A 30 6.80 -0.35 2.19
N TRP A 31 6.99 0.07 0.94
CA TRP A 31 7.05 -0.82 -0.21
C TRP A 31 8.51 -1.02 -0.63
N ALA A 32 9.02 -2.24 -0.51
CA ALA A 32 10.33 -2.64 -1.01
C ALA A 32 10.23 -3.18 -2.45
N LYS A 33 11.03 -2.61 -3.36
CA LYS A 33 11.14 -3.01 -4.76
C LYS A 33 12.61 -3.05 -5.16
N GLU A 34 13.13 -4.25 -5.44
CA GLU A 34 14.49 -4.45 -6.00
C GLU A 34 15.61 -3.68 -5.26
N GLY A 35 15.56 -3.67 -3.92
CA GLY A 35 16.53 -2.97 -3.07
C GLY A 35 16.25 -1.48 -2.85
N GLN A 36 15.24 -0.92 -3.52
CA GLN A 36 14.70 0.41 -3.24
C GLN A 36 13.51 0.33 -2.27
N TYR A 37 13.26 1.42 -1.56
CA TYR A 37 12.16 1.53 -0.62
C TYR A 37 11.34 2.78 -0.94
N GLY A 38 10.05 2.59 -1.12
CA GLY A 38 9.06 3.63 -1.32
C GLY A 38 8.17 3.75 -0.10
N TRP A 39 7.83 4.97 0.28
CA TRP A 39 6.86 5.27 1.31
C TRP A 39 5.55 5.70 0.68
N ILE A 40 4.49 4.98 1.04
CA ILE A 40 3.12 5.35 0.74
C ILE A 40 2.52 5.88 2.04
N SER A 41 2.15 7.16 2.02
CA SER A 41 1.62 7.82 3.20
C SER A 41 0.30 7.19 3.65
N LYS A 42 -0.02 7.35 4.95
CA LYS A 42 -1.33 6.93 5.49
C LYS A 42 -2.49 7.53 4.69
N GLU A 43 -2.36 8.77 4.24
CA GLU A 43 -3.39 9.47 3.47
C GLU A 43 -3.59 8.83 2.10
N GLN A 44 -2.50 8.48 1.39
CA GLN A 44 -2.57 7.74 0.13
C GLN A 44 -3.27 6.40 0.32
N VAL A 45 -2.91 5.66 1.38
CA VAL A 45 -3.53 4.37 1.72
C VAL A 45 -5.04 4.52 1.98
N GLN A 46 -5.42 5.50 2.80
CA GLN A 46 -6.82 5.76 3.14
C GLN A 46 -7.64 6.23 1.94
N ASN A 47 -7.05 7.06 1.06
CA ASN A 47 -7.72 7.54 -0.15
C ASN A 47 -8.02 6.39 -1.11
N ILE A 48 -7.06 5.49 -1.34
CA ILE A 48 -7.29 4.30 -2.15
C ILE A 48 -8.32 3.37 -1.52
N TYR A 49 -8.27 3.17 -0.20
CA TYR A 49 -9.24 2.33 0.51
C TYR A 49 -10.67 2.87 0.38
N ARG A 50 -10.86 4.19 0.51
CA ARG A 50 -12.17 4.85 0.28
C ARG A 50 -12.67 4.59 -1.14
N ARG A 51 -11.83 4.83 -2.15
CA ARG A 51 -12.16 4.55 -3.56
C ARG A 51 -12.54 3.08 -3.77
N TRP A 52 -11.82 2.15 -3.14
CA TRP A 52 -12.11 0.72 -3.22
C TRP A 52 -13.49 0.38 -2.62
N MET A 53 -13.82 0.93 -1.45
CA MET A 53 -15.13 0.75 -0.83
C MET A 53 -16.26 1.33 -1.68
N ASP A 54 -16.08 2.53 -2.23
CA ASP A 54 -17.10 3.21 -3.04
C ASP A 54 -17.38 2.42 -4.33
N LEU A 55 -16.33 1.98 -5.01
CA LEU A 55 -16.47 1.15 -6.20
C LEU A 55 -17.07 -0.23 -5.88
N THR A 56 -16.71 -0.83 -4.75
CA THR A 56 -17.32 -2.10 -4.29
C THR A 56 -18.81 -1.96 -4.01
N LYS A 57 -19.26 -0.81 -3.48
CA LYS A 57 -20.68 -0.50 -3.31
C LYS A 57 -21.40 -0.35 -4.64
N GLN A 58 -20.79 0.35 -5.61
CA GLN A 58 -21.36 0.56 -6.95
C GLN A 58 -21.49 -0.74 -7.77
N GLN A 59 -20.51 -1.65 -7.66
CA GLN A 59 -20.52 -2.94 -8.37
C GLN A 59 -21.64 -3.89 -7.91
N LYS A 60 -22.28 -3.66 -6.75
CA LYS A 60 -23.46 -4.44 -6.35
C LYS A 60 -24.67 -4.23 -7.27
N GLY A 61 -24.68 -3.19 -8.11
CA GLY A 61 -25.79 -2.86 -9.00
C GLY A 61 -25.61 -3.22 -10.49
N TYR A 62 -24.37 -3.20 -11.02
CA TYR A 62 -24.10 -3.45 -12.44
C TYR A 62 -22.77 -4.21 -12.59
N THR A 63 -22.84 -5.44 -13.11
CA THR A 63 -21.71 -6.25 -13.63
C THR A 63 -20.61 -6.61 -12.62
N LYS A 64 -20.70 -7.82 -12.05
CA LYS A 64 -19.72 -8.45 -11.15
C LYS A 64 -18.36 -8.77 -11.80
N ASP A 65 -18.24 -8.66 -13.12
CA ASP A 65 -17.16 -9.33 -13.86
C ASP A 65 -15.91 -8.49 -14.15
N LYS A 66 -15.89 -7.19 -13.83
CA LYS A 66 -14.67 -6.38 -14.00
C LYS A 66 -13.92 -6.20 -12.68
N PRO A 67 -12.71 -6.78 -12.53
CA PRO A 67 -11.91 -6.59 -11.32
C PRO A 67 -11.57 -5.11 -11.16
N LEU A 68 -11.76 -4.59 -9.94
CA LEU A 68 -11.38 -3.23 -9.58
C LEU A 68 -9.87 -3.04 -9.80
N ALA A 69 -9.52 -2.21 -10.78
CA ALA A 69 -8.13 -1.90 -11.15
C ALA A 69 -7.57 -0.76 -10.29
N LEU A 70 -7.62 -0.90 -8.96
CA LEU A 70 -6.96 0.03 -8.06
C LEU A 70 -5.56 -0.49 -7.74
N ALA A 71 -4.57 0.40 -7.84
CA ALA A 71 -3.18 0.10 -7.54
C ALA A 71 -2.46 1.36 -7.05
N PHE A 72 -1.36 1.15 -6.32
CA PHE A 72 -0.35 2.19 -6.11
C PHE A 72 0.70 2.09 -7.21
N HIS A 73 1.10 3.22 -7.79
CA HIS A 73 2.19 3.25 -8.74
C HIS A 73 3.50 3.66 -8.06
N TRP A 74 4.60 3.00 -8.41
CA TRP A 74 5.92 3.30 -7.85
C TRP A 74 6.33 4.75 -8.08
N SER A 75 5.91 5.36 -9.18
CA SER A 75 6.14 6.79 -9.46
C SER A 75 5.46 7.75 -8.48
N GLU A 76 4.48 7.29 -7.70
CA GLU A 76 3.71 8.09 -6.75
C GLU A 76 4.21 7.93 -5.30
N VAL A 77 5.22 7.10 -5.08
CA VAL A 77 5.79 6.86 -3.75
C VAL A 77 6.85 7.90 -3.42
N GLN A 78 7.01 8.22 -2.15
CA GLN A 78 8.17 8.95 -1.68
C GLN A 78 9.34 7.98 -1.54
N ILE A 79 10.35 8.10 -2.40
CA ILE A 79 11.56 7.26 -2.32
C ILE A 79 12.29 7.55 -1.01
N LEU A 80 12.63 6.49 -0.27
CA LEU A 80 13.37 6.55 0.98
C LEU A 80 14.84 6.21 0.71
N ASP A 81 15.74 7.01 1.27
CA ASP A 81 17.15 6.68 1.29
C ASP A 81 17.46 5.56 2.32
N PRO A 82 18.58 4.83 2.16
CA PRO A 82 18.93 3.71 3.04
C PRO A 82 19.04 4.05 4.53
N ILE A 83 19.43 5.29 4.88
CA ILE A 83 19.56 5.73 6.28
C ILE A 83 18.18 5.89 6.88
N THR A 84 17.26 6.55 6.16
CA THR A 84 15.87 6.67 6.58
C THR A 84 15.23 5.30 6.77
N VAL A 85 15.44 4.36 5.85
CA VAL A 85 14.94 2.98 5.98
C VAL A 85 15.47 2.32 7.26
N LYS A 86 16.78 2.44 7.52
CA LYS A 86 17.40 1.88 8.73
C LYS A 86 16.77 2.47 10.00
N LEU A 87 16.66 3.78 10.09
CA LEU A 87 16.06 4.47 11.24
C LEU A 87 14.59 4.09 11.46
N VAL A 88 13.80 4.01 10.39
CA VAL A 88 12.38 3.61 10.47
C VAL A 88 12.24 2.16 10.92
N ARG A 89 13.14 1.27 10.49
CA ARG A 89 13.13 -0.15 10.94
C ARG A 89 13.60 -0.31 12.38
N GLU A 90 14.59 0.45 12.83
CA GLU A 90 15.11 0.41 14.21
C GLU A 90 14.12 0.95 15.23
N THR A 91 13.41 2.03 14.88
CA THR A 91 12.37 2.63 15.74
C THR A 91 11.06 1.82 15.78
N SER A 92 10.96 0.80 14.91
CA SER A 92 9.76 0.02 14.68
C SER A 92 10.08 -1.47 14.68
N PRO A 93 10.40 -2.07 15.84
CA PRO A 93 10.67 -3.50 15.90
C PRO A 93 9.47 -4.26 15.34
N GLN A 94 9.72 -5.09 14.33
CA GLN A 94 8.76 -6.06 13.82
C GLN A 94 8.51 -7.04 14.98
N GLY A 95 7.41 -6.83 15.71
CA GLY A 95 6.92 -7.75 16.72
C GLY A 95 6.11 -8.88 16.09
#